data_AF-A0A538NFJ9-F1
#
_entry.id   AF-A0A538NFJ9-F1
#
_cell.length_a   1.000
_cell.length_b   1.000
_cell.length_c   1.000
_cell.angle_alpha   90.00
_cell.angle_beta   90.00
_cell.angle_gamma   90.00
#
_symmetry.space_group_name_H-M   'P 1'
#
loop_
_entity.id
_entity.type
_entity.pdbx_description
1 polymer ?
#
loop_
_entity_poly.entity_id
_entity_poly.type
_entity_poly.pdbx_seq_one_letter_code
_entity_poly.pdbx_strand_id
1 'polypeptide(L)'
;MSKETRRDIVLIVIFALVSAIGVASVFLGCRFLAWIVIAISDLYLSIVLLLAAFLSDDERFLDKHSWMTGFFPRRRTAGLLVVTLLFLAVVSGFAGLYVGTEVFSSVKTPLDALYISSFTLALTDYSPKPGYGQLVVLGQLVSSILLLVALFPLLISRISTFKHL
;
A
#
# COMPACT_ATOMS: atom_id res chain seq x y z
N MET A 1 5.66 0.96 28.19
CA MET A 1 5.67 1.20 26.72
C MET A 1 4.94 2.52 26.44
N SER A 2 5.52 3.44 25.68
CA SER A 2 4.88 4.75 25.38
C SER A 2 3.62 4.55 24.52
N LYS A 3 2.60 5.40 24.70
CA LYS A 3 1.34 5.41 23.93
C LYS A 3 1.60 5.50 22.42
N GLU A 4 2.67 6.19 22.03
CA GLU A 4 3.12 6.31 20.65
C GLU A 4 3.66 5.00 20.10
N THR A 5 4.50 4.32 20.87
CA THR A 5 5.07 3.02 20.50
C THR A 5 3.99 1.97 20.31
N ARG A 6 2.94 1.98 21.16
CA ARG A 6 1.80 1.09 21.02
C ARG A 6 1.06 1.32 19.71
N ARG A 7 0.88 2.57 19.29
CA ARG A 7 0.17 2.91 18.04
C ARG A 7 0.96 2.54 16.80
N ASP A 8 2.26 2.80 16.79
CA ASP A 8 3.15 2.37 15.70
C ASP A 8 3.14 0.85 15.54
N ILE A 9 3.20 0.10 16.66
CA ILE A 9 3.12 -1.38 16.63
C ILE A 9 1.77 -1.84 16.09
N VAL A 10 0.66 -1.22 16.50
CA VAL A 10 -0.67 -1.58 16.00
C VAL A 10 -0.77 -1.38 14.48
N LEU A 11 -0.28 -0.26 13.94
CA LEU A 11 -0.24 -0.02 12.49
C LEU A 11 0.60 -1.09 11.77
N ILE A 12 1.79 -1.40 12.29
CA ILE A 12 2.65 -2.45 11.73
C ILE A 12 1.94 -3.80 11.73
N VAL A 13 1.29 -4.18 12.84
CA VAL A 13 0.56 -5.45 12.95
C VAL A 13 -0.60 -5.51 11.96
N ILE A 14 -1.38 -4.42 11.83
CA ILE A 14 -2.48 -4.35 10.87
C ILE A 14 -1.96 -4.55 9.44
N PHE A 15 -0.93 -3.79 9.03
CA PHE A 15 -0.41 -3.92 7.67
C PHE A 15 0.37 -5.22 7.42
N ALA A 16 0.94 -5.83 8.46
CA ALA A 16 1.49 -7.18 8.38
C ALA A 16 0.40 -8.21 8.11
N LEU A 17 -0.75 -8.10 8.79
CA LEU A 17 -1.91 -8.96 8.52
C LEU A 17 -2.49 -8.72 7.12
N VAL A 18 -2.66 -7.47 6.71
CA VAL A 18 -3.15 -7.12 5.36
C VAL A 18 -2.20 -7.68 4.29
N SER A 19 -0.89 -7.52 4.48
CA SER A 19 0.11 -8.09 3.59
C SER A 19 0.09 -9.62 3.58
N ALA A 20 -0.07 -10.27 4.74
CA ALA A 20 -0.18 -11.73 4.82
C ALA A 20 -1.43 -12.24 4.11
N ILE A 21 -2.57 -11.55 4.23
CA ILE A 21 -3.81 -11.86 3.49
C ILE A 21 -3.59 -11.66 1.99
N GLY A 22 -2.87 -10.61 1.59
CA GLY A 22 -2.49 -10.36 0.20
C GLY A 22 -1.70 -11.53 -0.38
N VAL A 23 -0.63 -11.95 0.30
CA VAL A 23 0.18 -13.10 -0.10
C VAL A 23 -0.65 -14.38 -0.12
N ALA A 24 -1.48 -14.64 0.90
CA ALA A 24 -2.37 -15.80 0.93
C ALA A 24 -3.36 -15.81 -0.23
N SER A 25 -3.88 -14.63 -0.63
CA SER A 25 -4.81 -14.52 -1.77
C SER A 25 -4.20 -15.01 -3.07
N VAL A 26 -2.89 -14.81 -3.26
CA VAL A 26 -2.12 -15.29 -4.42
C VAL A 26 -2.06 -16.82 -4.43
N PHE A 27 -1.63 -17.41 -3.32
CA PHE A 27 -1.45 -18.87 -3.25
C PHE A 27 -2.77 -19.65 -3.22
N LEU A 28 -3.82 -19.05 -2.68
CA LEU A 28 -5.17 -19.63 -2.65
C LEU A 28 -5.98 -19.33 -3.93
N GLY A 29 -5.48 -18.45 -4.81
CA GLY A 29 -6.23 -17.99 -6.00
C GLY A 29 -7.54 -17.27 -5.63
N CYS A 30 -7.64 -16.70 -4.43
CA CYS A 30 -8.88 -16.13 -3.91
C CYS A 30 -8.98 -14.65 -4.26
N ARG A 31 -9.63 -14.36 -5.40
CA ARG A 31 -9.78 -13.00 -5.94
C ARG A 31 -10.55 -12.05 -5.00
N PHE A 32 -11.49 -12.57 -4.24
CA PHE A 32 -12.25 -11.75 -3.29
C PHE A 32 -11.35 -11.18 -2.19
N LEU A 33 -10.41 -11.99 -1.66
CA LEU A 33 -9.42 -11.53 -0.70
C LEU A 33 -8.47 -10.49 -1.32
N ALA A 34 -8.05 -10.71 -2.58
CA ALA A 34 -7.23 -9.75 -3.30
C ALA A 34 -7.90 -8.37 -3.43
N TRP A 35 -9.19 -8.32 -3.79
CA TRP A 35 -9.95 -7.07 -3.84
C TRP A 35 -10.06 -6.38 -2.48
N ILE A 36 -10.29 -7.14 -1.40
CA ILE A 36 -10.32 -6.59 -0.04
C ILE A 36 -8.98 -5.95 0.33
N VAL A 37 -7.86 -6.63 0.03
CA VAL A 37 -6.51 -6.12 0.34
C VAL A 37 -6.23 -4.84 -0.42
N ILE A 38 -6.57 -4.78 -1.70
CA ILE A 38 -6.41 -3.57 -2.53
C ILE A 38 -7.28 -2.43 -1.97
N ALA A 39 -8.56 -2.69 -1.72
CA ALA A 39 -9.48 -1.69 -1.20
C ALA A 39 -9.04 -1.13 0.17
N ILE A 40 -8.58 -1.98 1.09
CA ILE A 40 -8.06 -1.54 2.40
C ILE A 40 -6.80 -0.69 2.22
N SER A 41 -5.88 -1.10 1.35
CA SER A 41 -4.63 -0.39 1.10
C SER A 41 -4.89 0.99 0.48
N ASP A 42 -5.71 1.05 -0.56
CA ASP A 42 -6.02 2.28 -1.27
C ASP A 42 -6.84 3.26 -0.43
N LEU A 43 -7.80 2.74 0.35
CA LEU A 43 -8.56 3.56 1.29
C LEU A 43 -7.65 4.17 2.35
N TYR A 44 -6.74 3.39 2.92
CA TYR A 44 -5.77 3.91 3.88
C TYR A 44 -4.87 4.98 3.26
N LEU A 45 -4.30 4.72 2.07
CA LEU A 45 -3.45 5.68 1.37
C LEU A 45 -4.22 6.99 1.06
N SER A 46 -5.46 6.88 0.61
CA SER A 46 -6.33 8.02 0.32
C SER A 46 -6.63 8.83 1.59
N ILE A 47 -6.94 8.17 2.71
CA ILE A 47 -7.16 8.83 4.01
C ILE A 47 -5.89 9.54 4.46
N VAL A 48 -4.72 8.89 4.38
CA VAL A 48 -3.43 9.49 4.76
C VAL A 48 -3.13 10.72 3.92
N LEU A 49 -3.36 10.67 2.61
CA LEU A 49 -3.17 11.80 1.71
C LEU A 49 -4.12 12.96 2.00
N LEU A 50 -5.39 12.66 2.20
CA LEU A 50 -6.41 13.65 2.53
C LEU A 50 -6.12 14.32 3.88
N LEU A 51 -5.73 13.55 4.89
CA LEU A 51 -5.30 14.08 6.18
C LEU A 51 -4.02 14.92 6.06
N ALA A 52 -3.08 14.50 5.22
CA ALA A 52 -1.85 15.26 4.97
C ALA A 52 -2.14 16.60 4.26
N ALA A 53 -3.08 16.61 3.31
CA ALA A 53 -3.52 17.84 2.64
C ALA A 53 -4.21 18.81 3.61
N PHE A 54 -5.12 18.31 4.46
CA PHE A 54 -5.73 19.16 5.49
C PHE A 54 -4.71 19.70 6.50
N LEU A 55 -3.69 18.90 6.82
CA LEU A 55 -2.60 19.34 7.69
C LEU A 55 -1.74 20.42 7.05
N SER A 56 -1.49 20.37 5.74
CA SER A 56 -0.74 21.44 5.06
C SER A 56 -1.52 22.75 4.99
N ASP A 57 -2.86 22.70 5.00
CA ASP A 57 -3.71 23.89 4.91
C ASP A 57 -3.93 24.57 6.27
N ASP A 58 -3.98 23.82 7.38
CA ASP A 58 -4.17 24.36 8.74
C ASP A 58 -3.34 23.59 9.78
N GLU A 59 -2.23 24.19 10.24
CA GLU A 59 -1.36 23.60 11.26
C GLU A 59 -2.08 23.33 12.60
N ARG A 60 -3.15 24.08 12.91
CA ARG A 60 -3.94 23.90 14.15
C ARG A 60 -4.96 22.76 14.04
N PHE A 61 -5.10 22.14 12.87
CA PHE A 61 -6.04 21.06 12.63
C PHE A 61 -5.74 19.82 13.50
N LEU A 62 -4.46 19.51 13.77
CA LEU A 62 -4.06 18.40 14.63
C LEU A 62 -4.39 18.63 16.11
N ASP A 63 -4.34 19.88 16.58
CA ASP A 63 -4.69 20.22 17.96
C ASP A 63 -6.18 20.02 18.20
N LYS A 64 -7.01 20.34 17.19
CA LYS A 64 -8.45 20.12 17.21
C LYS A 64 -8.84 18.64 17.05
N HIS A 65 -8.05 17.85 16.31
CA HIS A 65 -8.33 16.44 16.03
C HIS A 65 -7.15 15.52 16.39
N SER A 66 -6.75 15.51 17.65
CA SER A 66 -5.61 14.71 18.15
C SER A 66 -5.69 13.20 17.86
N TRP A 67 -6.89 12.66 17.63
CA TRP A 67 -7.13 11.27 17.23
C TRP A 67 -6.55 10.94 15.84
N MET A 68 -6.53 11.91 14.91
CA MET A 68 -6.04 11.74 13.53
C MET A 68 -4.54 11.50 13.45
N THR A 69 -3.80 11.86 14.50
CA THR A 69 -2.39 11.47 14.60
C THR A 69 -2.22 9.94 14.52
N GLY A 70 -3.28 9.17 14.80
CA GLY A 70 -3.33 7.71 14.82
C GLY A 70 -2.95 7.04 13.51
N PHE A 71 -3.22 7.71 12.39
CA PHE A 71 -2.97 7.19 11.04
C PHE A 71 -1.53 7.40 10.56
N PHE A 72 -0.77 8.24 11.25
CA PHE A 72 0.62 8.52 10.86
C PHE A 72 1.58 7.79 11.80
N PRO A 73 2.50 6.96 11.27
CA PRO A 73 3.53 6.32 12.07
C PRO A 73 4.46 7.40 12.66
N ARG A 74 4.65 7.41 13.99
CA ARG A 74 5.43 8.49 14.64
C ARG A 74 6.94 8.31 14.47
N ARG A 75 7.43 7.07 14.45
CA ARG A 75 8.84 6.73 14.24
C ARG A 75 9.19 6.52 12.77
N ARG A 76 10.41 6.94 12.39
CA ARG A 76 10.97 6.71 11.04
C ARG A 76 10.99 5.22 10.67
N THR A 77 11.43 4.37 11.59
CA THR A 77 11.49 2.92 11.37
C THR A 77 10.11 2.30 11.18
N ALA A 78 9.11 2.77 11.94
CA ALA A 78 7.73 2.32 11.79
C ALA A 78 7.15 2.78 10.44
N GLY A 79 7.43 4.01 10.01
CA GLY A 79 7.02 4.51 8.70
C GLY A 79 7.59 3.68 7.56
N LEU A 80 8.88 3.37 7.60
CA LEU A 80 9.54 2.53 6.60
C LEU A 80 8.93 1.12 6.55
N LEU A 81 8.69 0.51 7.72
CA LEU A 81 8.06 -0.82 7.78
C LEU A 81 6.62 -0.79 7.25
N VAL A 82 5.80 0.19 7.64
CA VAL A 82 4.41 0.31 7.18
C VAL A 82 4.36 0.50 5.67
N VAL A 83 5.23 1.34 5.10
CA VAL A 83 5.34 1.52 3.65
C VAL A 83 5.74 0.24 2.94
N THR A 84 6.74 -0.48 3.45
CA THR A 84 7.17 -1.77 2.85
C THR A 84 6.05 -2.80 2.90
N LEU A 85 5.29 -2.86 4.00
CA LEU A 85 4.15 -3.75 4.14
C LEU A 85 3.00 -3.37 3.21
N LEU A 86 2.73 -2.07 3.03
CA LEU A 86 1.74 -1.57 2.07
C LEU A 86 2.14 -1.89 0.64
N PHE A 87 3.41 -1.70 0.28
CA PHE A 87 3.93 -2.09 -1.02
C PHE A 87 3.71 -3.60 -1.26
N LEU A 88 4.08 -4.44 -0.30
CA LEU A 88 3.88 -5.88 -0.39
C LEU A 88 2.40 -6.26 -0.48
N ALA A 89 1.52 -5.58 0.25
CA ALA A 89 0.08 -5.78 0.19
C ALA A 89 -0.51 -5.41 -1.18
N VAL A 90 -0.11 -4.27 -1.76
CA VAL A 90 -0.56 -3.85 -3.09
C VAL A 90 -0.08 -4.83 -4.16
N VAL A 91 1.23 -5.15 -4.18
CA VAL A 91 1.81 -6.10 -5.14
C VAL A 91 1.13 -7.47 -5.05
N SER A 92 0.99 -8.02 -3.84
CA SER A 92 0.36 -9.33 -3.65
C SER A 92 -1.16 -9.31 -3.90
N GLY A 93 -1.85 -8.21 -3.58
CA GLY A 93 -3.25 -8.02 -3.92
C GLY A 93 -3.48 -8.09 -5.43
N PHE A 94 -2.73 -7.31 -6.23
CA PHE A 94 -2.85 -7.36 -7.69
C PHE A 94 -2.39 -8.70 -8.28
N ALA A 95 -1.34 -9.31 -7.73
CA ALA A 95 -0.93 -10.66 -8.12
C ALA A 95 -2.07 -11.69 -7.90
N GLY A 96 -2.83 -11.56 -6.81
CA GLY A 96 -3.98 -12.42 -6.52
C GLY A 96 -5.11 -12.26 -7.54
N LEU A 97 -5.22 -11.09 -8.18
CA LEU A 97 -6.15 -10.87 -9.29
C LEU A 97 -5.65 -11.48 -10.62
N TYR A 98 -4.35 -11.75 -10.75
CA TYR A 98 -3.76 -12.37 -11.94
C TYR A 98 -3.89 -13.89 -11.91
N VAL A 99 -3.77 -14.51 -10.73
CA VAL A 99 -3.84 -15.98 -10.60
C VAL A 99 -5.20 -16.52 -11.06
N GLY A 100 -5.14 -17.51 -11.95
CA GLY A 100 -6.32 -18.17 -12.50
C GLY A 100 -7.18 -17.27 -13.41
N THR A 101 -6.65 -16.13 -13.86
CA THR A 101 -7.30 -15.25 -14.85
C THR A 101 -6.45 -15.15 -16.11
N GLU A 102 -7.07 -14.71 -17.20
CA GLU A 102 -6.35 -14.41 -18.43
C GLU A 102 -5.82 -12.97 -18.50
N VAL A 103 -5.53 -12.33 -17.35
CA VAL A 103 -5.02 -10.94 -17.35
C VAL A 103 -3.73 -10.82 -18.15
N PHE A 104 -2.81 -11.77 -17.97
CA PHE A 104 -1.59 -11.91 -18.76
C PHE A 104 -1.47 -13.34 -19.28
N SER A 105 -1.02 -13.50 -20.52
CA SER A 105 -0.75 -14.81 -21.13
C SER A 105 0.42 -15.56 -20.49
N SER A 106 1.31 -14.86 -19.79
CA SER A 106 2.55 -15.40 -19.23
C SER A 106 2.40 -15.92 -17.80
N VAL A 107 1.28 -15.67 -17.12
CA VAL A 107 1.05 -16.12 -15.73
C VAL A 107 0.74 -17.61 -15.74
N LYS A 108 1.68 -18.44 -15.26
CA LYS A 108 1.50 -19.89 -15.12
C LYS A 108 1.49 -20.33 -13.66
N THR A 109 2.21 -19.62 -12.80
CA THR A 109 2.33 -19.91 -11.37
C THR A 109 2.00 -18.69 -10.51
N PRO A 110 1.68 -18.90 -9.21
CA PRO A 110 1.47 -17.79 -8.28
C PRO A 110 2.71 -16.91 -8.08
N LEU A 111 3.91 -17.49 -8.24
CA LEU A 111 5.17 -16.74 -8.21
C LEU A 111 5.34 -15.86 -9.45
N ASP A 112 4.94 -16.34 -10.63
CA ASP A 112 4.93 -15.52 -11.86
C ASP A 112 3.98 -14.33 -11.70
N ALA A 113 2.83 -14.53 -11.05
CA ALA A 113 1.89 -13.45 -10.77
C ALA A 113 2.49 -12.37 -9.86
N LEU A 114 3.22 -12.75 -8.81
CA LEU A 114 3.94 -11.81 -7.94
C LEU A 114 5.05 -11.07 -8.68
N TYR A 115 5.81 -11.80 -9.50
CA TYR A 115 6.89 -11.23 -10.30
C TYR A 115 6.33 -10.20 -11.31
N ILE A 116 5.31 -10.59 -12.08
CA ILE A 116 4.66 -9.71 -13.06
C ILE A 116 4.00 -8.51 -12.36
N SER A 117 3.34 -8.71 -11.22
CA SER A 117 2.77 -7.61 -10.44
C SER A 117 3.83 -6.61 -9.99
N SER A 118 4.97 -7.09 -9.49
CA SER A 118 6.10 -6.23 -9.11
C SER A 118 6.67 -5.47 -10.31
N PHE A 119 6.81 -6.14 -11.46
CA PHE A 119 7.36 -5.56 -12.68
C PHE A 119 6.41 -4.57 -13.36
N THR A 120 5.11 -4.79 -13.24
CA THR A 120 4.06 -3.90 -13.78
C THR A 120 4.17 -2.50 -13.18
N LEU A 121 4.72 -2.38 -11.96
CA LEU A 121 5.01 -1.10 -11.30
C LEU A 121 6.25 -0.39 -11.86
N ALA A 122 7.23 -1.14 -12.38
CA ALA A 122 8.56 -0.65 -12.65
C ALA A 122 8.79 -0.27 -14.12
N LEU A 123 8.29 -1.07 -15.09
CA LEU A 123 8.26 -0.86 -16.55
C LEU A 123 7.72 -2.16 -17.21
N THR A 124 6.77 -2.07 -18.16
CA THR A 124 6.04 -3.26 -18.65
C THR A 124 6.59 -3.82 -19.96
N ASP A 125 7.22 -5.00 -19.92
CA ASP A 125 7.36 -5.88 -21.10
C ASP A 125 6.12 -6.80 -21.29
N TYR A 126 5.20 -6.79 -20.33
CA TYR A 126 4.00 -7.62 -20.33
C TYR A 126 2.78 -6.81 -20.79
N SER A 127 2.13 -7.28 -21.85
CA SER A 127 0.89 -6.67 -22.34
C SER A 127 -0.33 -7.36 -21.72
N PRO A 128 -1.22 -6.64 -21.01
CA PRO A 128 -2.45 -7.22 -20.51
C PRO A 128 -3.40 -7.56 -21.65
N LYS A 129 -4.21 -8.61 -21.49
CA LYS A 129 -5.29 -8.90 -22.45
C LYS A 129 -6.36 -7.79 -22.42
N PRO A 130 -7.00 -7.50 -23.58
CA PRO A 130 -8.03 -6.48 -23.66
C PRO A 130 -9.23 -6.80 -22.74
N GLY A 131 -9.87 -5.75 -22.21
CA GLY A 131 -11.00 -5.88 -21.29
C GLY A 131 -10.56 -5.92 -19.82
N TYR A 132 -10.84 -7.03 -19.13
CA TYR A 132 -10.58 -7.15 -17.68
C TYR A 132 -9.11 -6.92 -17.33
N GLY A 133 -8.17 -7.44 -18.13
CA GLY A 133 -6.74 -7.29 -17.86
C GLY A 133 -6.27 -5.84 -17.86
N GLN A 134 -6.74 -5.05 -18.84
CA GLN A 134 -6.44 -3.62 -18.90
C GLN A 134 -7.01 -2.85 -17.70
N LEU A 135 -8.22 -3.18 -17.25
CA LEU A 135 -8.82 -2.54 -16.07
C LEU A 135 -8.03 -2.82 -14.80
N VAL A 136 -7.56 -4.06 -14.61
CA VAL A 136 -6.75 -4.43 -13.44
C VAL A 136 -5.40 -3.71 -13.46
N VAL A 137 -4.73 -3.63 -14.61
CA VAL A 137 -3.46 -2.90 -14.74
C VAL A 137 -3.64 -1.40 -14.52
N LEU A 138 -4.71 -0.80 -15.05
CA LEU A 138 -5.04 0.61 -14.77
C LEU A 138 -5.29 0.85 -13.29
N GLY A 139 -6.04 -0.04 -12.63
CA GLY A 139 -6.23 -0.01 -11.18
C GLY A 139 -4.90 -0.08 -10.44
N GLN A 140 -4.01 -0.99 -10.85
CA GLN A 140 -2.68 -1.11 -10.25
C GLN A 140 -1.88 0.19 -10.39
N LEU A 141 -1.89 0.83 -11.57
CA LEU A 141 -1.22 2.12 -11.78
C LEU A 141 -1.76 3.20 -10.84
N VAL A 142 -3.07 3.28 -10.64
CA VAL A 142 -3.69 4.24 -9.71
C VAL A 142 -3.24 3.97 -8.27
N SER A 143 -3.31 2.72 -7.79
CA SER A 143 -2.84 2.35 -6.45
C SER A 143 -1.34 2.66 -6.26
N SER A 144 -0.56 2.55 -7.32
CA SER A 144 0.89 2.84 -7.31
C SER A 144 1.18 4.32 -7.19
N ILE A 145 0.44 5.15 -7.91
CA ILE A 145 0.52 6.61 -7.80
C ILE A 145 0.10 7.03 -6.38
N LEU A 146 -0.99 6.46 -5.83
CA LEU A 146 -1.41 6.71 -4.46
C LEU A 146 -0.31 6.36 -3.46
N LEU A 147 0.31 5.18 -3.60
CA LEU A 147 1.42 4.77 -2.75
C LEU A 147 2.61 5.74 -2.88
N LEU A 148 2.96 6.13 -4.11
CA LEU A 148 4.07 7.04 -4.39
C LEU A 148 3.85 8.41 -3.74
N VAL A 149 2.66 9.00 -3.89
CA VAL A 149 2.35 10.30 -3.28
C VAL A 149 2.26 10.17 -1.76
N ALA A 150 1.75 9.06 -1.22
CA ALA A 150 1.65 8.85 0.22
C ALA A 150 3.02 8.63 0.90
N LEU A 151 4.06 8.25 0.17
CA LEU A 151 5.44 8.19 0.70
C LEU A 151 5.91 9.55 1.24
N PHE A 152 5.46 10.66 0.64
CA PHE A 152 5.85 12.00 1.09
C PHE A 152 5.43 12.30 2.53
N PRO A 153 4.14 12.23 2.89
CA PRO A 153 3.70 12.44 4.27
C PRO A 153 4.11 11.30 5.22
N LEU A 154 4.27 10.05 4.73
CA LEU A 154 4.64 8.91 5.58
C LEU A 154 6.14 8.87 5.92
N LEU A 155 7.02 9.25 4.99
CA LEU A 155 8.49 9.17 5.13
C LEU A 155 9.17 10.53 5.05
N ILE A 156 8.94 11.31 3.99
CA ILE A 156 9.76 12.48 3.65
C ILE A 156 9.60 13.62 4.66
N SER A 157 8.37 13.88 5.13
CA SER A 157 8.11 14.83 6.23
C SER A 157 8.92 14.53 7.50
N ARG A 158 9.38 13.28 7.66
CA ARG A 158 10.11 12.82 8.85
C ARG A 158 11.61 12.63 8.62
N ILE A 159 12.06 12.45 7.38
CA ILE A 159 13.49 12.39 7.04
C ILE A 159 14.10 13.80 7.10
N SER A 160 13.35 14.85 6.71
CA SER A 160 13.84 16.24 6.74
C SER A 160 14.18 16.76 8.14
N THR A 161 13.68 16.13 9.22
CA THR A 161 14.02 16.46 10.61
C THR A 161 15.35 15.84 11.06
N PHE A 162 16.41 15.99 10.28
CA PHE A 162 17.75 15.69 10.79
C PHE A 162 18.05 16.69 11.91
N LYS A 163 17.94 16.26 13.17
CA LYS A 163 18.66 16.93 14.24
C LYS A 163 20.13 16.88 13.84
N HIS A 164 20.72 18.04 13.61
CA HIS A 164 22.14 18.21 13.36
C HIS A 164 22.93 17.26 14.27
N LEU A 165 23.74 16.41 13.64
CA LEU A 165 24.87 15.75 14.28
C LEU A 165 25.83 16.81 14.80
#